data_AF-A0A8S2T1F4-F1
#
_entry.id   AF-A0A8S2T1F4-F1
#
_cell.length_a   1.000
_cell.length_b   1.000
_cell.length_c   1.000
_cell.angle_alpha   90.00
_cell.angle_beta   90.00
_cell.angle_gamma   90.00
#
_symmetry.space_group_name_H-M   'P 1'
#
loop_
_entity.id
_entity.type
_entity.pdbx_description
1 polymer ?
#
loop_
_entity_poly.entity_id
_entity_poly.type
_entity_poly.pdbx_seq_one_letter_code
_entity_poly.pdbx_strand_id
1 'polypeptide(L)'
;AVMQRSASEVMVPTNDDGVGKVRNSKGKYAFFIESTKNEYVNERFPCDTMKVGSDLDSKGYGITTRLGSDLSEAINIIVTNLRES
;
A
#
# COMPACT_ATOMS: atom_id res chain seq x y z
N ALA A 1 19.91 4.57 -14.65
CA ALA A 1 20.32 4.35 -13.24
C ALA A 1 20.36 2.86 -12.98
N VAL A 2 21.50 2.31 -12.55
CA VAL A 2 21.63 0.87 -12.28
C VAL A 2 21.21 0.63 -10.84
N MET A 3 20.10 -0.08 -10.62
CA MET A 3 19.79 -0.65 -9.30
C MET A 3 20.82 -1.75 -9.02
N GLN A 4 21.90 -1.42 -8.33
CA GLN A 4 22.94 -2.37 -7.92
C GLN A 4 22.98 -2.43 -6.39
N ARG A 5 22.10 -3.25 -5.81
CA ARG A 5 22.14 -3.73 -4.42
C ARG A 5 21.55 -5.14 -4.38
N SER A 6 22.04 -5.98 -3.47
CA SER A 6 21.53 -7.34 -3.32
C SER A 6 20.10 -7.33 -2.76
N ALA A 7 19.25 -8.27 -3.20
CA ALA A 7 17.83 -8.30 -2.82
C ALA A 7 17.60 -8.33 -1.30
N SER A 8 18.49 -9.01 -0.57
CA SER A 8 18.43 -9.11 0.89
C SER A 8 18.72 -7.77 1.59
N GLU A 9 19.47 -6.85 0.97
CA GLU A 9 19.85 -5.58 1.59
C GLU A 9 18.74 -4.51 1.41
N VAL A 10 17.92 -4.64 0.37
CA VAL A 10 16.90 -3.64 0.00
C VAL A 10 15.51 -3.96 0.52
N MET A 11 15.19 -5.24 0.71
CA MET A 11 13.91 -5.70 1.26
C MET A 11 13.82 -5.42 2.77
N VAL A 12 12.60 -5.16 3.22
CA VAL A 12 12.25 -4.92 4.62
C VAL A 12 11.04 -5.79 4.98
N PRO A 13 10.88 -6.20 6.24
CA PRO A 13 9.81 -7.14 6.61
C PRO A 13 8.44 -6.46 6.71
N THR A 14 8.39 -5.15 6.99
CA THR A 14 7.13 -4.41 7.15
C THR A 14 7.13 -3.09 6.39
N ASN A 15 5.93 -2.56 6.14
CA ASN A 15 5.75 -1.25 5.51
C ASN A 15 6.32 -0.11 6.38
N ASP A 16 6.16 -0.20 7.70
CA ASP A 16 6.63 0.84 8.61
C ASP A 16 8.17 0.88 8.67
N ASP A 17 8.84 -0.29 8.59
CA ASP A 17 10.30 -0.36 8.45
C ASP A 17 10.78 0.28 7.16
N GLY A 18 10.05 0.05 6.05
CA GLY A 18 10.39 0.65 4.76
C GLY A 18 10.20 2.16 4.74
N VAL A 19 9.12 2.68 5.34
CA VAL A 19 8.91 4.12 5.54
C VAL A 19 10.04 4.70 6.40
N GLY A 20 10.40 4.05 7.50
CA GLY A 20 11.53 4.46 8.35
C GLY A 20 12.85 4.49 7.57
N LYS A 21 13.09 3.50 6.70
CA LYS A 21 14.28 3.45 5.85
C LYS A 21 14.32 4.59 4.85
N VAL A 22 13.19 4.97 4.24
CA VAL A 22 13.10 6.14 3.36
C VAL A 22 13.50 7.42 4.11
N ARG A 23 12.92 7.64 5.30
CA ARG A 23 13.21 8.82 6.15
C ARG A 23 14.69 8.92 6.51
N ASN A 24 15.30 7.80 6.88
CA ASN A 24 16.70 7.77 7.33
C ASN A 24 17.72 7.78 6.19
N SER A 25 17.31 7.50 4.94
CA SER A 25 18.22 7.36 3.80
C SER A 25 18.52 8.66 3.07
N LYS A 26 17.97 9.81 3.50
CA LYS A 26 18.23 11.15 2.92
C LYS A 26 18.08 11.17 1.39
N GLY A 27 17.01 10.56 0.86
CA GLY A 27 16.72 10.50 -0.57
C GLY A 27 17.51 9.45 -1.37
N LYS A 28 18.34 8.62 -0.73
CA LYS A 28 19.11 7.55 -1.39
C LYS A 28 18.37 6.21 -1.50
N TYR A 29 17.16 6.14 -0.96
CA TYR A 29 16.31 4.95 -0.98
C TYR A 29 14.88 5.35 -1.34
N ALA A 30 14.31 4.64 -2.31
CA ALA A 30 12.90 4.74 -2.66
C ALA A 30 12.22 3.42 -2.28
N PHE A 31 10.98 3.50 -1.82
CA PHE A 31 10.22 2.35 -1.35
C PHE A 31 8.91 2.23 -2.11
N PHE A 32 8.64 1.04 -2.63
CA PHE A 32 7.36 0.73 -3.25
C PHE A 32 6.40 0.21 -2.19
N ILE A 33 5.25 0.88 -2.07
CA ILE A 33 4.14 0.53 -1.19
C ILE A 33 2.84 0.76 -1.93
N GLU A 34 1.76 0.18 -1.40
CA GLU A 34 0.42 0.42 -1.90
C GLU A 34 0.04 1.91 -1.83
N SER A 35 -0.69 2.39 -2.83
CA SER A 35 -1.03 3.80 -3.00
C SER A 35 -1.83 4.36 -1.82
N THR A 36 -2.79 3.60 -1.31
CA THR A 36 -3.59 3.97 -0.13
C THR A 36 -2.73 4.19 1.11
N LYS A 37 -1.78 3.29 1.39
CA LYS A 37 -0.83 3.42 2.50
C LYS A 37 0.15 4.58 2.26
N ASN A 38 0.57 4.81 1.02
CA ASN A 38 1.44 5.93 0.66
C ASN A 38 0.78 7.28 0.95
N GLU A 39 -0.44 7.47 0.44
CA GLU A 39 -1.24 8.68 0.67
C GLU A 39 -1.46 8.93 2.16
N TYR A 40 -1.84 7.88 2.90
CA TYR A 40 -1.99 7.96 4.35
C TYR A 40 -0.69 8.38 5.07
N VAL A 41 0.47 7.84 4.69
CA VAL A 41 1.74 8.19 5.35
C VAL A 41 2.18 9.61 5.01
N ASN A 42 1.94 10.07 3.77
CA ASN A 42 2.28 11.43 3.32
C ASN A 42 1.49 12.52 4.06
N GLU A 43 0.25 12.23 4.45
CA GLU A 43 -0.60 13.15 5.20
C GLU A 43 -0.31 13.16 6.72
N ARG A 44 0.59 12.28 7.20
CA ARG A 44 0.92 12.16 8.62
C ARG A 44 2.16 12.96 8.95
N PHE A 45 2.13 13.64 10.09
CA PHE A 45 3.30 14.28 10.68
C PHE A 45 4.47 13.28 10.77
N PRO A 46 5.71 13.65 10.38
CA PRO A 46 6.19 15.02 10.09
C PRO A 46 6.09 15.45 8.61
N CYS A 47 5.25 14.82 7.78
CA CYS A 47 5.06 15.17 6.37
C CYS A 47 6.38 15.14 5.56
N ASP A 48 7.22 14.15 5.86
CA ASP A 48 8.58 13.99 5.33
C ASP A 48 8.66 12.95 4.19
N THR A 49 7.50 12.51 3.69
CA THR A 49 7.37 11.56 2.59
C THR A 49 6.56 12.16 1.45
N MET A 50 6.76 11.65 0.23
CA MET A 50 5.95 12.04 -0.93
C MET A 50 5.75 10.87 -1.89
N LYS A 51 4.55 10.80 -2.47
CA LYS A 51 4.25 9.96 -3.64
C LYS A 51 4.84 10.62 -4.89
N VAL A 52 5.51 9.83 -5.72
CA VAL A 52 6.08 10.30 -6.98
C VAL A 52 5.49 9.48 -8.13
N GLY A 53 4.93 10.17 -9.11
CA GLY A 53 4.32 9.55 -10.28
C GLY A 53 2.94 8.93 -10.01
N SER A 54 2.46 8.19 -11.00
CA SER A 54 1.20 7.42 -10.93
C SER A 54 1.43 6.04 -10.32
N ASP A 55 0.33 5.38 -9.97
CA ASP A 55 0.36 3.99 -9.54
C ASP A 55 0.86 3.07 -10.66
N LEU A 56 1.53 1.98 -10.30
CA LEU A 56 2.05 1.00 -11.27
C LEU A 56 0.96 0.07 -11.80
N ASP A 57 -0.06 -0.16 -10.99
CA ASP A 57 -1.20 -1.02 -11.29
C ASP A 57 -2.48 -0.44 -10.68
N SER A 58 -3.62 -1.06 -11.02
CA SER A 58 -4.92 -0.73 -10.44
C SER A 58 -5.39 -1.92 -9.61
N LYS A 59 -5.13 -1.85 -8.30
CA LYS A 59 -5.56 -2.83 -7.31
C LYS A 59 -6.67 -2.27 -6.44
N GLY A 60 -7.48 -3.15 -5.88
CA GLY A 60 -8.54 -2.80 -4.94
C GLY A 60 -8.66 -3.84 -3.84
N TYR A 61 -9.15 -3.40 -2.68
CA TYR A 61 -9.49 -4.29 -1.57
C TYR A 61 -10.85 -4.96 -1.80
N GLY A 62 -10.97 -6.20 -1.34
CA GLY A 62 -12.22 -6.95 -1.36
C GLY A 62 -12.44 -7.66 -0.03
N ILE A 63 -13.71 -7.84 0.33
CA ILE A 63 -14.10 -8.69 1.46
C ILE A 63 -14.12 -10.12 0.97
N THR A 64 -13.40 -11.01 1.66
CA THR A 64 -13.31 -12.42 1.28
C THR A 64 -14.03 -13.31 2.28
N THR A 65 -14.87 -14.21 1.78
CA THR A 65 -15.58 -15.23 2.56
C THR A 65 -15.05 -16.62 2.20
N ARG A 66 -15.26 -17.61 3.09
CA ARG A 66 -14.98 -19.00 2.74
C ARG A 66 -15.86 -19.41 1.55
N LEU A 67 -15.32 -20.22 0.64
CA LEU A 67 -16.07 -20.81 -0.46
C LEU A 67 -17.31 -21.55 0.07
N GLY A 68 -18.49 -21.23 -0.49
CA GLY A 68 -19.77 -21.81 -0.06
C GLY A 68 -20.38 -21.17 1.20
N SER A 69 -19.85 -20.06 1.70
CA SER A 69 -20.46 -19.32 2.81
C SER A 69 -21.76 -18.64 2.37
N ASP A 70 -22.83 -18.85 3.14
CA ASP A 70 -24.15 -18.20 2.98
C ASP A 70 -24.07 -16.67 3.11
N LEU A 71 -22.99 -16.12 3.69
CA LEU A 71 -22.80 -14.68 3.85
C LEU A 71 -22.32 -13.98 2.57
N SER A 72 -21.83 -14.73 1.58
CA SER A 72 -21.14 -14.15 0.42
C SER A 72 -22.05 -13.24 -0.39
N GLU A 73 -23.28 -13.68 -0.64
CA GLU A 73 -24.27 -12.91 -1.39
C GLU A 73 -24.74 -11.68 -0.60
N ALA A 74 -25.08 -11.87 0.67
CA ALA A 74 -25.54 -10.78 1.54
C ALA A 74 -24.48 -9.67 1.67
N ILE A 75 -23.21 -10.02 1.88
CA ILE A 75 -22.10 -9.05 1.97
C ILE A 75 -21.92 -8.31 0.64
N ASN A 76 -21.96 -9.01 -0.49
CA ASN A 76 -21.81 -8.38 -1.81
C ASN A 76 -22.93 -7.37 -2.09
N ILE A 77 -24.18 -7.70 -1.75
CA ILE A 77 -25.33 -6.79 -1.90
C ILE A 77 -25.12 -5.53 -1.04
N ILE A 78 -24.75 -5.70 0.24
CA ILE A 78 -24.55 -4.58 1.15
C ILE A 78 -23.41 -3.67 0.69
N VAL A 79 -22.26 -4.24 0.29
CA VAL A 79 -21.13 -3.46 -0.24
C VAL A 79 -21.53 -2.69 -1.50
N THR A 80 -22.29 -3.32 -2.39
CA THR A 80 -22.81 -2.67 -3.60
C THR A 80 -23.71 -1.49 -3.25
N ASN A 81 -24.66 -1.69 -2.33
CA ASN A 81 -25.55 -0.63 -1.85
C ASN A 81 -24.76 0.53 -1.23
N LEU A 82 -23.77 0.27 -0.39
CA LEU A 82 -22.94 1.30 0.24
C LEU A 82 -22.09 2.09 -0.77
N ARG A 83 -21.69 1.46 -1.88
CA ARG A 83 -20.91 2.10 -2.94
C ARG A 83 -21.77 2.98 -3.85
N GLU A 84 -23.02 2.59 -4.05
CA GLU A 84 -23.97 3.26 -4.96
C GLU A 84 -24.84 4.29 -4.24
N SER A 85 -24.84 4.30 -2.90
CA SER A 85 -25.50 5.32 -2.06
C SER A 85 -24.73 6.64 -2.09
#